data_AF-I2NUD2-F1
#
_entry.id   AF-I2NUD2-F1
#
_cell.length_a   1.000
_cell.length_b   1.000
_cell.length_c   1.000
_cell.angle_alpha   90.00
_cell.angle_beta   90.00
_cell.angle_gamma   90.00
#
_symmetry.space_group_name_H-M   'P 1'
#
loop_
_entity.id
_entity.type
_entity.pdbx_description
1 polymer ?
#
loop_
_entity_poly.entity_id
_entity_poly.type
_entity_poly.pdbx_seq_one_letter_code
_entity_poly.pdbx_strand_id
1 'polypeptide(L)'
;MPFTDEEAQSLLAVKGIGKTVLQRLQQMGLDDVATLAAADLEDILEQGAKLTGSTCWKNSPQARAAMQAAVVWAQQRQTTEN
;
A
#
# COMPACT_ATOMS: atom_id res chain seq x y z
N MET A 1 -13.02 6.09 1.94
CA MET A 1 -13.15 7.06 0.81
C MET A 1 -11.90 6.92 -0.02
N PRO A 2 -11.97 6.81 -1.35
CA PRO A 2 -10.75 6.63 -2.15
C PRO A 2 -9.76 7.77 -1.89
N PHE A 3 -8.47 7.49 -2.02
CA PHE A 3 -7.39 8.47 -1.83
C PHE A 3 -7.70 9.74 -2.64
N THR A 4 -7.65 10.87 -1.95
CA THR A 4 -7.58 12.19 -2.57
C THR A 4 -6.30 12.31 -3.40
N ASP A 5 -6.27 13.27 -4.32
CA ASP A 5 -5.07 13.54 -5.11
C ASP A 5 -3.85 13.83 -4.22
N GLU A 6 -4.03 14.57 -3.12
CA GLU A 6 -2.96 14.91 -2.18
C GLU A 6 -2.41 13.69 -1.44
N GLU A 7 -3.29 12.78 -1.04
CA GLU A 7 -2.93 11.49 -0.44
C GLU A 7 -2.18 10.61 -1.43
N ALA A 8 -2.71 10.47 -2.64
CA ALA A 8 -2.05 9.69 -3.69
C ALA A 8 -0.66 10.25 -4.04
N GLN A 9 -0.51 11.57 -4.16
CA GLN A 9 0.79 12.22 -4.39
C GLN A 9 1.75 11.99 -3.23
N SER A 10 1.26 12.11 -1.99
CA SER A 10 2.10 11.90 -0.81
C SER A 10 2.52 10.44 -0.64
N LEU A 11 1.66 9.48 -1.00
CA LEU A 11 1.98 8.06 -0.99
C LEU A 11 3.03 7.74 -2.07
N LEU A 12 2.93 8.36 -3.25
CA LEU A 12 3.95 8.25 -4.30
C LEU A 12 5.29 8.89 -3.94
N ALA A 13 5.31 9.83 -3.00
CA ALA A 13 6.56 10.40 -2.47
C ALA A 13 7.29 9.46 -1.50
N VAL A 14 6.63 8.39 -1.01
CA VAL A 14 7.24 7.40 -0.14
C VAL A 14 8.25 6.56 -0.92
N LYS A 15 9.47 6.47 -0.40
CA LYS A 15 10.56 5.72 -1.04
C LYS A 15 10.17 4.26 -1.27
N GLY A 16 10.30 3.81 -2.52
CA GLY A 16 9.96 2.44 -2.92
C GLY A 16 8.50 2.25 -3.37
N ILE A 17 7.66 3.28 -3.22
CA ILE A 17 6.30 3.28 -3.77
C ILE A 17 6.30 4.03 -5.10
N GLY A 18 5.98 3.31 -6.16
CA GLY A 18 5.80 3.88 -7.49
C GLY A 18 4.34 3.78 -7.95
N LYS A 19 4.04 4.34 -9.13
CA LYS A 19 2.71 4.28 -9.74
C LYS A 19 2.14 2.86 -9.83
N THR A 20 2.99 1.89 -10.15
CA THR A 20 2.61 0.47 -10.20
C THR A 20 2.17 -0.05 -8.83
N VAL A 21 2.86 0.35 -7.76
CA VAL A 21 2.52 -0.08 -6.40
C VAL A 21 1.17 0.51 -5.98
N LEU A 22 0.97 1.81 -6.23
CA LEU A 22 -0.30 2.49 -5.97
C LEU A 22 -1.47 1.84 -6.72
N GLN A 23 -1.32 1.59 -8.02
CA GLN A 23 -2.35 0.92 -8.82
C GLN A 23 -2.69 -0.48 -8.31
N ARG A 24 -1.70 -1.20 -7.78
CA ARG A 24 -1.91 -2.55 -7.23
C ARG A 24 -2.66 -2.51 -5.90
N LEU A 25 -2.35 -1.55 -5.04
CA LEU A 25 -3.12 -1.31 -3.82
C LEU A 25 -4.59 -1.01 -4.16
N GLN A 26 -4.85 -0.17 -5.16
CA GLN A 26 -6.21 0.11 -5.64
C GLN A 26 -6.91 -1.14 -6.18
N GLN A 27 -6.22 -1.99 -6.93
CA GLN A 27 -6.76 -3.26 -7.43
C GLN A 27 -7.09 -4.26 -6.30
N MET A 28 -6.46 -4.13 -5.14
CA MET A 28 -6.76 -4.92 -3.93
C MET A 28 -7.89 -4.31 -3.10
N GLY A 29 -8.42 -3.14 -3.46
CA GLY A 29 -9.37 -2.41 -2.62
C GLY A 29 -8.72 -1.72 -1.41
N LEU A 30 -7.40 -1.56 -1.42
CA LEU A 30 -6.64 -0.78 -0.44
C LEU A 30 -6.48 0.65 -0.97
N ASP A 31 -7.59 1.25 -1.36
CA ASP A 31 -7.65 2.55 -2.04
C ASP A 31 -7.99 3.71 -1.10
N ASP A 32 -8.08 3.47 0.21
CA ASP A 32 -8.26 4.51 1.23
C ASP A 32 -7.31 4.37 2.42
N VAL A 33 -7.10 5.48 3.14
CA VAL A 33 -6.16 5.56 4.26
C VAL A 33 -6.56 4.63 5.40
N ALA A 34 -7.84 4.56 5.77
CA ALA A 34 -8.27 3.75 6.90
C ALA A 34 -8.12 2.25 6.62
N THR A 35 -8.52 1.80 5.43
CA THR A 35 -8.37 0.41 5.00
C THR A 35 -6.89 0.03 4.87
N LEU A 36 -6.05 0.90 4.29
CA LEU A 36 -4.61 0.64 4.18
C LEU A 36 -3.91 0.64 5.55
N ALA A 37 -4.30 1.52 6.48
CA ALA A 37 -3.72 1.59 7.82
C ALA A 37 -4.06 0.38 8.68
N ALA A 38 -5.23 -0.22 8.47
CA ALA A 38 -5.71 -1.41 9.16
C ALA A 38 -5.27 -2.73 8.50
N ALA A 39 -4.69 -2.68 7.29
CA ALA A 39 -4.32 -3.86 6.54
C ALA A 39 -3.06 -4.54 7.09
N ASP A 40 -3.10 -5.88 7.16
CA ASP A 40 -1.96 -6.69 7.58
C ASP A 40 -0.94 -6.84 6.45
N LEU A 41 0.34 -6.55 6.75
CA LEU A 41 1.42 -6.60 5.77
C LEU A 41 1.51 -7.96 5.04
N GLU A 42 1.34 -9.06 5.76
CA GLU A 42 1.38 -10.41 5.17
C GLU A 42 0.21 -10.64 4.22
N ASP A 43 -1.00 -10.22 4.61
CA ASP A 43 -2.20 -10.36 3.78
C ASP A 43 -2.06 -9.56 2.47
N ILE A 44 -1.56 -8.31 2.54
CA ILE A 44 -1.29 -7.49 1.34
C ILE A 44 -0.29 -8.18 0.41
N LEU A 45 0.78 -8.77 0.95
CA LEU A 45 1.78 -9.48 0.15
C LEU A 45 1.22 -10.75 -0.50
N GLU A 46 0.33 -11.47 0.21
CA GLU A 46 -0.37 -12.62 -0.33
C GLU A 46 -1.36 -12.22 -1.43
N GLN A 47 -2.14 -11.16 -1.22
CA GLN A 47 -3.02 -10.59 -2.24
C GLN A 47 -2.23 -10.13 -3.48
N GLY A 48 -1.08 -9.47 -3.28
CA GLY A 48 -0.17 -9.10 -4.36
C GLY A 48 0.38 -10.28 -5.15
N ALA A 49 0.69 -11.39 -4.46
CA ALA A 49 1.13 -12.60 -5.11
C ALA A 49 0.00 -13.23 -5.96
N LYS A 50 -1.23 -13.27 -5.42
CA LYS A 50 -2.42 -13.75 -6.15
C LYS A 50 -2.73 -12.88 -7.37
N LEU A 51 -2.71 -11.56 -7.21
CA LEU A 51 -3.02 -10.59 -8.26
C LEU A 51 -2.01 -10.61 -9.42
N THR A 52 -0.73 -10.82 -9.11
CA THR A 52 0.34 -10.89 -10.14
C THR A 52 0.58 -12.31 -10.66
N GLY A 53 -0.13 -13.31 -10.12
CA GLY A 53 0.10 -14.72 -10.43
C GLY A 53 1.52 -15.20 -10.12
N SER A 54 2.24 -14.48 -9.25
CA SER A 54 3.68 -14.65 -9.03
C SER A 54 4.03 -14.55 -7.55
N THR A 55 5.02 -15.30 -7.08
CA THR A 55 5.47 -15.21 -5.68
C THR A 55 6.45 -14.05 -5.44
N CYS A 56 6.75 -13.26 -6.47
CA CYS A 56 7.72 -12.16 -6.40
C CYS A 56 7.38 -11.14 -5.32
N TRP A 57 6.10 -10.88 -5.04
CA TRP A 57 5.71 -9.93 -3.99
C TRP A 57 6.05 -10.47 -2.60
N LYS A 58 5.56 -11.67 -2.25
CA LYS A 58 5.81 -12.25 -0.92
C LYS A 58 7.28 -12.60 -0.64
N ASN A 59 8.06 -12.87 -1.69
CA ASN A 59 9.48 -13.25 -1.57
C ASN A 59 10.46 -12.08 -1.79
N SER A 60 10.00 -10.91 -2.24
CA SER A 60 10.87 -9.77 -2.50
C SER A 60 11.01 -8.88 -1.25
N PRO A 61 12.25 -8.68 -0.75
CA PRO A 61 12.51 -7.71 0.32
C PRO A 61 12.05 -6.29 -0.05
N GLN A 62 12.14 -5.94 -1.33
CA GLN A 62 11.73 -4.63 -1.83
C GLN A 62 10.22 -4.46 -1.79
N ALA A 63 9.45 -5.50 -2.17
CA ALA A 63 8.00 -5.47 -2.10
C ALA A 63 7.52 -5.38 -0.65
N ARG A 64 8.10 -6.18 0.25
CA ARG A 64 7.81 -6.12 1.68
C ARG A 64 8.09 -4.73 2.27
N ALA A 65 9.24 -4.14 1.94
CA ALA A 65 9.58 -2.79 2.40
C ALA A 65 8.60 -1.73 1.87
N ALA A 66 8.19 -1.82 0.59
CA ALA A 66 7.23 -0.90 0.01
C ALA A 66 5.84 -1.01 0.66
N MET A 67 5.34 -2.24 0.87
CA MET A 67 4.05 -2.46 1.53
C MET A 67 4.07 -1.99 2.97
N GLN A 68 5.16 -2.27 3.70
CA GLN A 68 5.32 -1.79 5.07
C GLN A 68 5.32 -0.25 5.13
N ALA A 69 6.04 0.40 4.22
CA ALA A 69 6.07 1.86 4.15
C ALA A 69 4.69 2.45 3.82
N ALA A 70 3.89 1.78 2.97
CA ALA A 70 2.52 2.19 2.64
C ALA A 70 1.60 2.13 3.88
N VAL A 71 1.64 1.03 4.64
CA VAL A 71 0.84 0.86 5.86
C VAL A 71 1.24 1.88 6.92
N VAL A 72 2.54 2.07 7.15
CA VAL A 72 3.05 3.06 8.13
C VAL A 72 2.62 4.47 7.75
N TRP A 73 2.74 4.83 6.47
CA TRP A 73 2.27 6.12 5.95
C TRP A 73 0.77 6.32 6.20
N ALA A 74 -0.04 5.28 5.99
CA ALA A 74 -1.48 5.35 6.18
C ALA A 74 -1.84 5.54 7.66
N GLN A 75 -1.17 4.82 8.55
CA GLN A 75 -1.35 4.96 10.01
C GLN A 75 -1.00 6.38 10.49
N GLN A 76 0.07 6.98 9.95
CA GLN A 76 0.46 8.35 10.27
C GLN A 76 -0.58 9.37 9.79
N ARG A 77 -1.10 9.18 8.58
CA ARG A 77 -2.17 10.03 8.05
C ARG A 77 -3.45 9.94 8.85
N GLN A 78 -3.90 8.72 9.15
CA GLN A 78 -5.10 8.47 9.94
C GLN A 78 -5.05 9.17 11.31
N THR A 79 -3.86 9.22 11.92
CA THR A 79 -3.67 9.90 13.21
C THR A 79 -3.69 11.43 13.09
N THR A 80 -3.38 11.98 11.91
CA THR A 80 -3.33 13.44 11.68
C THR A 80 -4.72 14.03 11.41
N GLU A 81 -5.67 13.20 10.99
CA GLU A 81 -7.05 13.60 10.68
C GLU A 81 -8.04 13.41 11.85
N ASN A 82 -7.57 12.96 13.01
CA ASN A 82 -8.40 12.58 14.16
C ASN A 82 -8.18 13.49 15.38
#